data_AF-A0A5N4AGA7-F1
#
_entry.id   AF-A0A5N4AGA7-F1
#
_cell.length_a   1.000
_cell.length_b   1.000
_cell.length_c   1.000
_cell.angle_alpha   90.00
_cell.angle_beta   90.00
_cell.angle_gamma   90.00
#
_symmetry.space_group_name_H-M   'P 1'
#
loop_
_entity.id
_entity.type
_entity.pdbx_description
1 polymer ?
#
loop_
_entity_poly.entity_id
_entity_poly.type
_entity_poly.pdbx_seq_one_letter_code
_entity_poly.pdbx_strand_id
1 'polypeptide(L)'
;MAYKLAVQLKLAIKFNQAEEKAGYKWLQPSLRRRTDLSIRKSENTSTARAKGMSREVVTKYFQDLESVLTEYQLFDKPGNVYNTDETGLQLNTKAGLVIAEKGSKAVSIISPGEKGETISVLACCNAERSYLPPYCIFKGKNKKDE
;
A
#
# COMPACT_ATOMS: atom_id res chain seq x y z
N MET A 1 -1.12 -7.71 24.76
CA MET A 1 -1.66 -8.94 24.15
C MET A 1 -1.03 -10.20 24.73
N ALA A 2 0.31 -10.35 24.69
CA ALA A 2 1.00 -11.52 25.26
C ALA A 2 0.73 -11.77 26.76
N TYR A 3 0.72 -10.72 27.59
CA TYR A 3 0.35 -10.82 29.01
C TYR A 3 -1.08 -11.34 29.20
N LYS A 4 -2.06 -10.66 28.57
CA LYS A 4 -3.48 -11.04 28.63
C LYS A 4 -3.73 -12.49 28.18
N LEU A 5 -3.10 -12.91 27.08
CA LEU A 5 -3.22 -14.28 26.58
C LEU A 5 -2.66 -15.30 27.58
N ALA A 6 -1.50 -15.02 28.17
CA ALA A 6 -0.88 -15.94 29.11
C ALA A 6 -1.64 -16.01 30.45
N VAL A 7 -2.30 -14.92 30.88
CA VAL A 7 -3.26 -14.94 32.01
C VAL A 7 -4.49 -15.79 31.67
N GLN A 8 -5.07 -15.63 30.48
CA GLN A 8 -6.21 -16.45 30.02
C GLN A 8 -5.86 -17.94 29.94
N LEU A 9 -4.66 -18.26 29.46
CA LEU A 9 -4.13 -19.62 29.38
C LEU A 9 -3.60 -20.16 30.71
N LYS A 10 -3.72 -19.40 31.81
CA LYS A 10 -3.25 -19.77 33.16
C LYS A 10 -1.79 -20.23 33.20
N LEU A 11 -0.94 -19.63 32.36
CA LEU A 11 0.48 -19.95 32.32
C LEU A 11 1.22 -19.24 33.47
N ALA A 12 2.20 -19.91 34.07
CA ALA A 12 3.11 -19.27 35.02
C ALA A 12 4.04 -18.32 34.25
N ILE A 13 3.87 -17.01 34.40
CA ILE A 13 4.60 -15.98 33.66
C ILE A 13 5.28 -14.98 34.58
N LYS A 14 6.55 -14.70 34.30
CA LYS A 14 7.37 -13.66 34.97
C LYS A 14 7.26 -12.31 34.26
N PHE A 15 6.06 -11.94 33.84
CA PHE A 15 5.81 -10.65 33.19
C PHE A 15 5.68 -9.54 34.22
N ASN A 16 5.87 -8.29 33.77
CA ASN A 16 5.64 -7.14 34.63
C ASN A 16 4.14 -7.03 34.90
N GLN A 17 3.73 -7.29 36.14
CA GLN A 17 2.33 -7.22 36.55
C GLN A 17 1.84 -5.79 36.72
N ALA A 18 2.71 -4.86 37.14
CA ALA A 18 2.34 -3.45 37.31
C ALA A 18 2.01 -2.77 35.97
N GLU A 19 2.70 -3.16 34.90
CA GLU A 19 2.48 -2.62 33.55
C GLU A 19 1.64 -3.52 32.63
N GLU A 20 1.25 -4.72 33.11
CA GLU A 20 0.51 -5.75 32.37
C GLU A 20 1.09 -6.07 30.98
N LYS A 21 2.42 -6.12 30.87
CA LYS A 21 3.14 -6.25 29.59
C LYS A 21 4.23 -7.30 29.66
N ALA A 22 4.43 -7.95 28.52
CA ALA A 22 5.59 -8.81 28.30
C ALA A 22 6.82 -7.92 28.01
N GLY A 23 7.90 -8.14 28.76
CA GLY A 23 9.12 -7.35 28.64
C GLY A 23 10.01 -7.75 27.45
N TYR A 24 10.96 -6.88 27.12
CA TYR A 24 11.92 -7.08 26.02
C TYR A 24 12.69 -8.40 26.14
N LYS A 25 13.11 -8.78 27.36
CA LYS A 25 13.84 -10.03 27.65
C LYS A 25 13.04 -11.30 27.31
N TRP A 26 11.72 -11.22 27.24
CA TRP A 26 10.89 -12.33 26.77
C TRP A 26 10.67 -12.29 25.25
N LEU A 27 10.47 -11.09 24.69
CA LEU A 27 10.17 -10.91 23.26
C LEU A 27 11.34 -11.37 22.38
N GLN A 28 12.57 -10.97 22.72
CA GLN A 28 13.75 -11.25 21.89
C GLN A 28 14.05 -12.76 21.75
N PRO A 29 14.12 -13.58 22.82
CA PRO A 29 14.27 -15.03 22.66
C PRO A 29 13.06 -15.71 22.01
N SER A 30 11.85 -15.18 22.22
CA SER A 30 10.63 -15.77 21.65
C SER A 30 10.56 -15.60 20.13
N LEU A 31 10.97 -14.45 19.61
CA LEU A 31 11.12 -14.24 18.16
C LEU A 31 12.28 -15.05 17.58
N ARG A 32 13.40 -15.23 18.31
CA ARG A 32 14.51 -16.08 17.86
C ARG A 32 14.11 -17.56 17.72
N ARG A 33 13.22 -18.06 18.58
CA ARG A 33 12.72 -19.45 18.53
C ARG A 33 11.66 -19.68 17.46
N ARG A 34 10.97 -18.63 17.02
CA ARG A 34 9.88 -18.68 16.04
C ARG A 34 10.32 -18.03 14.74
N THR A 35 10.99 -18.82 13.89
CA THR A 35 11.50 -18.37 12.58
C THR A 35 10.40 -18.06 11.57
N ASP A 36 9.16 -18.48 11.85
CA ASP A 36 7.94 -18.15 11.12
C ASP A 36 7.46 -16.70 11.36
N LEU A 37 8.01 -16.00 12.36
CA LEU A 37 7.60 -14.64 12.71
C LEU A 37 8.71 -13.63 12.43
N SER A 38 8.35 -12.51 11.81
CA SER A 38 9.26 -11.38 11.57
C SER A 38 8.61 -10.07 12.01
N ILE A 39 9.42 -9.14 12.54
CA ILE A 39 8.96 -7.79 12.80
C ILE A 39 8.91 -7.04 11.47
N ARG A 40 7.74 -6.53 11.11
CA ARG A 40 7.52 -5.73 9.90
C ARG A 40 6.98 -4.37 10.29
N LYS A 41 7.32 -3.35 9.50
CA LYS A 41 6.65 -2.05 9.57
C LYS A 41 5.29 -2.21 8.90
N SER A 42 4.21 -1.84 9.59
CA SER A 42 2.88 -1.83 8.99
C SER A 42 2.80 -0.76 7.92
N GLU A 43 2.07 -1.06 6.85
CA GLU A 43 1.70 -0.06 5.86
C GLU A 43 0.50 0.74 6.35
N ASN A 44 0.50 2.05 6.10
CA ASN A 44 -0.63 2.89 6.46
C ASN A 44 -1.77 2.67 5.48
N THR A 45 -2.74 1.85 5.85
CA THR A 45 -3.97 1.64 5.09
C THR A 45 -5.06 2.59 5.61
N SER A 46 -5.72 3.33 4.72
CA SER A 46 -6.86 4.17 5.12
C SER A 46 -8.04 3.31 5.57
N THR A 47 -8.87 3.84 6.47
CA THR A 47 -10.08 3.15 6.95
C THR A 47 -11.04 2.80 5.81
N ALA A 48 -11.15 3.68 4.80
CA ALA A 48 -11.94 3.44 3.60
C ALA A 48 -11.42 2.24 2.81
N ARG A 49 -10.09 2.12 2.60
CA ARG A 49 -9.50 0.96 1.93
C ARG A 49 -9.71 -0.33 2.73
N ALA A 50 -9.55 -0.27 4.05
CA ALA A 50 -9.77 -1.43 4.92
C ALA A 50 -11.23 -1.91 4.87
N LYS A 51 -12.20 -0.99 4.88
CA LYS A 51 -13.63 -1.33 4.73
C LYS A 51 -13.99 -1.81 3.33
N GLY A 52 -13.38 -1.24 2.29
CA GLY A 52 -13.59 -1.65 0.90
C GLY A 52 -13.04 -3.04 0.58
N MET A 53 -12.04 -3.50 1.34
CA MET A 53 -11.46 -4.85 1.24
C MET A 53 -12.12 -5.85 2.21
N SER A 54 -13.40 -5.67 2.52
CA SER A 54 -14.16 -6.67 3.28
C SER A 54 -14.63 -7.81 2.37
N ARG A 55 -14.80 -9.01 2.93
CA ARG A 55 -15.26 -10.18 2.18
C ARG A 55 -16.59 -9.91 1.47
N GLU A 56 -17.52 -9.25 2.14
CA GLU A 56 -18.85 -8.93 1.61
C GLU A 56 -18.76 -7.99 0.40
N VAL A 57 -17.98 -6.91 0.51
CA VAL A 57 -17.82 -5.93 -0.58
C VAL A 57 -17.14 -6.56 -1.78
N VAL A 58 -16.06 -7.32 -1.55
CA VAL A 58 -15.33 -8.00 -2.62
C VAL A 58 -16.19 -9.07 -3.30
N THR A 59 -16.93 -9.88 -2.52
CA THR A 59 -17.81 -10.91 -3.07
C THR A 59 -18.90 -10.28 -3.93
N LYS A 60 -19.54 -9.22 -3.43
CA LYS A 60 -20.56 -8.49 -4.20
C LYS A 60 -19.99 -7.93 -5.50
N TYR A 61 -18.81 -7.30 -5.45
CA TYR A 61 -18.16 -6.77 -6.65
C TYR A 61 -17.94 -7.84 -7.73
N PHE A 62 -17.45 -9.03 -7.36
CA PHE A 62 -17.22 -10.09 -8.34
C PHE A 62 -18.51 -10.72 -8.87
N GLN A 63 -19.58 -10.79 -8.05
CA GLN A 63 -20.90 -11.20 -8.51
C GLN A 63 -21.47 -10.22 -9.54
N ASP A 64 -21.40 -8.92 -9.23
CA ASP A 64 -21.83 -7.85 -10.14
C ASP A 64 -21.02 -7.90 -11.44
N LEU A 65 -19.70 -8.05 -11.35
CA LEU A 65 -18.82 -8.22 -12.52
C LEU A 65 -19.19 -9.43 -13.36
N GLU A 66 -19.39 -10.60 -12.75
CA GLU A 66 -19.78 -11.84 -13.44
C GLU A 66 -21.11 -11.67 -14.16
N SER A 67 -22.10 -11.02 -13.52
CA SER A 67 -23.40 -10.74 -14.15
C SER A 67 -23.28 -9.89 -15.41
N VAL A 68 -22.49 -8.80 -15.35
CA VAL A 68 -22.26 -7.90 -16.50
C VAL A 68 -21.52 -8.62 -17.61
N LEU A 69 -20.48 -9.39 -17.28
CA LEU A 69 -19.72 -10.16 -18.28
C LEU A 69 -20.60 -11.21 -18.97
N THR A 70 -21.53 -11.82 -18.24
CA THR A 70 -22.49 -12.80 -18.77
C THR A 70 -23.53 -12.13 -19.67
N GLU A 71 -24.17 -11.05 -19.19
CA GLU A 71 -25.21 -10.31 -19.92
C GLU A 71 -24.72 -9.83 -21.29
N TYR A 72 -23.51 -9.28 -21.34
CA TYR A 72 -22.92 -8.75 -22.56
C TYR A 72 -22.03 -9.75 -23.33
N GLN A 73 -21.94 -11.01 -22.87
CA GLN A 73 -21.16 -12.08 -23.51
C GLN A 73 -19.70 -11.66 -23.77
N LEU A 74 -19.04 -11.19 -22.71
CA LEU A 74 -17.71 -10.58 -22.76
C LEU A 74 -16.57 -11.52 -22.34
N PHE A 75 -16.87 -12.70 -21.81
CA PHE A 75 -15.85 -13.66 -21.34
C PHE A 75 -14.79 -14.00 -22.41
N ASP A 76 -15.21 -14.15 -23.66
CA ASP A 76 -14.32 -14.46 -24.79
C ASP A 76 -13.95 -13.22 -25.63
N LYS A 77 -14.23 -12.00 -25.13
CA LYS A 77 -14.00 -10.73 -25.86
C LYS A 77 -13.11 -9.78 -25.06
N PRO A 78 -11.83 -10.14 -24.82
CA PRO A 78 -10.91 -9.29 -24.08
C PRO A 78 -10.72 -7.91 -24.72
N GLY A 79 -10.95 -7.78 -26.02
CA GLY A 79 -10.91 -6.52 -26.76
C GLY A 79 -11.90 -5.44 -26.26
N ASN A 80 -12.98 -5.87 -25.62
CA ASN A 80 -14.07 -5.00 -25.19
C ASN A 80 -13.99 -4.61 -23.70
N VAL A 81 -13.05 -5.17 -22.95
CA VAL A 81 -12.85 -4.88 -21.52
C VAL A 81 -11.59 -4.05 -21.35
N TYR A 82 -11.77 -2.78 -21.00
CA TYR A 82 -10.67 -1.85 -20.78
C TYR A 82 -10.47 -1.60 -19.28
N ASN A 83 -9.23 -1.68 -18.84
CA ASN A 83 -8.80 -1.23 -17.52
C ASN A 83 -8.18 0.16 -17.64
N THR A 84 -8.46 1.05 -16.70
CA THR A 84 -7.92 2.41 -16.63
C THR A 84 -7.34 2.65 -15.25
N ASP A 85 -6.14 3.22 -15.19
CA ASP A 85 -5.51 3.62 -13.94
C ASP A 85 -4.69 4.91 -14.11
N GLU A 86 -4.48 5.62 -13.00
CA GLU A 86 -3.74 6.88 -12.93
C GLU A 86 -2.41 6.68 -12.20
N THR A 87 -1.32 7.14 -12.80
CA THR A 87 0.01 7.13 -12.17
C THR A 87 0.61 8.52 -12.08
N GLY A 88 1.17 8.85 -10.91
CA GLY A 88 1.85 10.13 -10.68
C GLY A 88 3.31 10.07 -11.15
N LEU A 89 3.64 10.84 -12.17
CA LEU A 89 5.00 11.05 -12.64
C LEU A 89 5.59 12.30 -11.97
N GLN A 90 6.56 12.10 -11.07
CA GLN A 90 7.31 13.21 -10.50
C GLN A 90 8.40 13.65 -11.48
N LEU A 91 8.41 14.94 -11.85
CA LEU A 91 9.44 15.52 -12.71
C LEU A 91 10.72 15.90 -11.97
N ASN A 92 10.86 15.51 -10.70
CA ASN A 92 12.07 15.79 -9.94
C ASN A 92 13.25 14.95 -10.45
N THR A 93 14.43 15.55 -10.42
CA THR A 93 15.68 14.86 -10.68
C THR A 93 15.84 13.76 -9.63
N LYS A 94 15.86 12.49 -10.06
CA LYS A 94 16.27 11.39 -9.19
C LYS A 94 17.64 11.75 -8.62
N ALA A 95 17.75 11.78 -7.29
CA ALA A 95 19.03 12.01 -6.63
C ALA A 95 20.05 10.99 -7.17
N GLY A 96 21.22 11.48 -7.60
CA GLY A 96 22.30 10.62 -8.10
C GLY A 96 22.80 9.66 -7.03
N LEU A 97 23.62 8.68 -7.45
CA LEU A 97 24.32 7.81 -6.51
C LEU A 97 25.30 8.65 -5.67
N VAL A 98 25.27 8.46 -4.36
CA VAL A 98 26.17 9.13 -3.41
C VAL A 98 26.89 8.08 -2.57
N ILE A 99 28.16 8.32 -2.28
CA ILE A 99 28.95 7.47 -1.38
C ILE A 99 28.66 7.93 0.05
N ALA A 100 28.18 7.00 0.90
CA ALA A 100 27.88 7.24 2.30
C ALA A 100 28.42 6.12 3.18
N GLU A 101 28.66 6.41 4.46
CA GLU A 101 29.18 5.45 5.43
C GLU A 101 28.21 4.28 5.64
N LYS A 102 28.75 3.05 5.72
CA LYS A 102 27.98 1.81 5.90
C LYS A 102 27.20 1.86 7.21
N GLY A 103 25.87 1.88 7.12
CA GLY A 103 24.97 1.99 8.28
C GLY A 103 24.33 3.36 8.44
N SER A 104 24.72 4.35 7.63
CA SER A 104 24.04 5.64 7.56
C SER A 104 22.59 5.48 7.10
N LYS A 105 21.65 5.83 7.97
CA LYS A 105 20.20 5.77 7.69
C LYS A 105 19.66 7.04 7.04
N ALA A 106 20.37 8.16 7.14
CA ALA A 106 19.99 9.45 6.61
C ALA A 106 21.07 9.95 5.66
N VAL A 107 20.85 9.74 4.37
CA VAL A 107 21.70 10.27 3.29
C VAL A 107 20.79 11.18 2.47
N SER A 108 20.91 12.48 2.69
CA SER A 108 20.04 13.48 2.05
C SER A 108 20.83 14.33 1.07
N ILE A 109 20.33 14.44 -0.15
CA ILE A 109 20.73 15.48 -1.10
C ILE A 109 19.78 16.68 -0.92
N ILE A 110 20.35 17.87 -0.80
CA ILE A 110 19.61 19.12 -0.93
C ILE A 110 19.53 19.43 -2.42
N SER A 111 18.43 19.08 -3.07
CA SER A 111 18.20 19.42 -4.48
C SER A 111 17.75 20.88 -4.59
N PRO A 112 18.48 21.75 -5.33
CA PRO A 112 18.00 23.08 -5.67
C PRO A 112 17.08 22.94 -6.89
N GLY A 113 15.77 22.93 -6.65
CA GLY A 113 14.79 22.84 -7.72
C GLY A 113 13.43 22.51 -7.12
N GLU A 114 12.52 23.45 -7.27
CA GLU A 114 11.11 23.44 -6.87
C GLU A 114 10.52 22.04 -6.67
N LYS A 115 9.81 21.84 -5.55
CA LYS A 115 8.99 20.63 -5.29
C LYS A 115 8.41 20.11 -6.60
N GLY A 116 9.00 19.02 -7.10
CA GLY A 116 8.81 18.58 -8.49
C GLY A 116 7.34 18.56 -8.85
N GLU A 117 7.00 19.21 -9.97
CA GLU A 117 5.65 19.14 -10.50
C GLU A 117 5.34 17.65 -10.76
N THR A 118 4.23 17.19 -10.19
CA THR A 118 3.72 15.84 -10.44
C THR A 118 2.72 15.96 -11.56
N ILE A 119 3.01 15.32 -12.69
CA ILE A 119 2.05 15.12 -13.77
C ILE A 119 1.37 13.80 -13.51
N SER A 120 0.05 13.77 -13.51
CA SER A 120 -0.70 12.53 -13.48
C SER A 120 -0.88 12.02 -14.90
N VAL A 121 -0.52 10.77 -15.16
CA VAL A 121 -0.72 10.10 -16.44
C VAL A 121 -1.85 9.10 -16.27
N LEU A 122 -2.94 9.31 -17.02
CA LEU A 122 -4.05 8.37 -17.13
C LEU A 122 -3.77 7.42 -18.29
N ALA A 123 -3.70 6.12 -18.01
CA ALA A 123 -3.49 5.09 -19.01
C ALA A 123 -4.69 4.14 -19.05
N CYS A 124 -5.10 3.73 -20.25
CA CYS A 124 -6.22 2.83 -20.46
C CYS A 124 -5.85 1.76 -21.50
N CYS A 125 -6.01 0.49 -21.16
CA CYS A 125 -5.65 -0.64 -22.03
C CYS A 125 -6.58 -1.84 -21.87
N ASN A 126 -6.59 -2.71 -22.89
CA ASN A 126 -7.29 -3.99 -22.85
C ASN A 126 -6.31 -5.17 -22.94
N ALA A 127 -6.83 -6.40 -22.81
CA ALA A 127 -6.00 -7.61 -22.86
C ALA A 127 -5.56 -8.03 -24.28
N GLU A 128 -6.11 -7.41 -25.32
CA GLU A 128 -5.69 -7.58 -26.73
C GLU A 128 -4.57 -6.62 -27.15
N ARG A 129 -3.97 -5.90 -26.18
CA ARG A 129 -2.90 -4.91 -26.40
C ARG A 129 -3.34 -3.65 -27.14
N SER A 130 -4.65 -3.39 -27.21
CA SER A 130 -5.16 -2.06 -27.54
C SER A 130 -5.03 -1.15 -26.33
N TYR A 131 -4.64 0.09 -26.58
CA TYR A 131 -4.57 1.12 -25.54
C TYR A 131 -5.04 2.46 -26.11
N LEU A 132 -5.71 3.24 -25.27
CA LEU A 132 -5.98 4.62 -25.59
C LEU A 132 -4.70 5.44 -25.38
N PRO A 133 -4.43 6.46 -26.21
CA PRO A 133 -3.32 7.37 -25.98
C PRO A 133 -3.32 7.88 -24.54
N PRO A 134 -2.20 7.74 -23.78
CA PRO A 134 -2.16 8.21 -22.40
C PRO A 134 -2.46 9.70 -22.31
N TYR A 135 -3.26 10.08 -21.32
CA TYR A 135 -3.64 11.47 -21.10
C TYR A 135 -2.88 12.06 -19.91
N CYS A 136 -2.21 13.19 -20.12
CA CYS A 136 -1.46 13.88 -19.08
C CYS A 136 -2.33 14.96 -18.43
N ILE A 137 -2.60 14.80 -17.14
CA ILE A 137 -3.23 15.81 -16.30
C ILE A 137 -2.12 16.62 -15.65
N PHE A 138 -2.00 17.87 -16.08
CA PHE A 138 -1.06 18.84 -15.52
C PHE A 138 -1.63 19.49 -14.26
N LYS A 139 -0.74 20.09 -13.47
CA LYS A 139 -1.11 20.83 -12.27
C LYS A 139 -2.13 21.93 -12.61
N GLY A 140 -3.31 21.85 -12.01
CA GLY A 140 -4.33 22.89 -12.12
C GLY A 140 -3.84 24.21 -11.49
N LYS A 141 -4.18 25.35 -12.11
CA LYS A 141 -4.06 26.66 -11.48
C LYS A 141 -5.38 26.99 -10.80
N ASN A 142 -5.38 27.13 -9.47
CA ASN A 142 -6.54 27.69 -8.77
C ASN A 142 -6.70 29.15 -9.24
N LYS A 143 -7.78 29.46 -9.95
CA LYS A 143 -8.26 30.85 -10.02
C LYS A 143 -8.87 31.14 -8.66
N LYS A 144 -8.21 31.96 -7.85
CA LYS A 144 -8.93 32.69 -6.80
C LYS A 144 -9.82 33.68 -7.53
N ASP A 145 -11.09 33.74 -7.16
CA ASP A 145 -11.92 34.89 -7.52
C ASP A 145 -11.35 36.13 -6.81
N GLU A 146 -11.13 37.20 -7.56
CA GLU A 146 -10.76 38.53 -7.04
C GLU A 146 -11.90 39.17 -6.25
#